data_AF-A0AAP2Z7G2-F1
#
_entry.id   AF-A0AAP2Z7G2-F1
#
_cell.length_a   1.000
_cell.length_b   1.000
_cell.length_c   1.000
_cell.angle_alpha   90.00
_cell.angle_beta   90.00
_cell.angle_gamma   90.00
#
_symmetry.space_group_name_H-M   'P 1'
#
loop_
_entity.id
_entity.type
_entity.pdbx_description
1 polymer ?
#
loop_
_entity_poly.entity_id
_entity_poly.type
_entity_poly.pdbx_seq_one_letter_code
_entity_poly.pdbx_strand_id
1 'polypeptide(L)'
;MIRYVLAAILAVLLLAMSVPAVDYAAGQNTDRHATNAITDINDAAVSLLDHEEMPPPGHPSPQRVVTITLPDDSLTSHSLNAFEIERVSEESSVARYQYGGRAVRTAFVDAPIVESDAHANRTVVLEGTGEQTLALTLEMDENDEDLIVVSRV
;
A
#
# COMPACT_ATOMS: atom_id res chain seq x y z
N MET A 1 30.67 1.11 44.67
CA MET A 1 29.77 2.22 44.26
C MET A 1 30.12 2.74 42.86
N ILE A 2 31.33 3.29 42.64
CA ILE A 2 31.71 3.87 41.32
C ILE A 2 31.65 2.89 40.14
N ARG A 3 32.00 1.61 40.36
CA ARG A 3 31.91 0.56 39.33
C ARG A 3 30.48 0.32 38.83
N TYR A 4 29.48 0.44 39.69
CA TYR A 4 28.07 0.28 39.31
C TYR A 4 27.54 1.49 38.56
N VAL A 5 27.96 2.69 38.97
CA VAL A 5 27.61 3.94 38.26
C VAL A 5 28.20 3.93 36.85
N LEU A 6 29.46 3.55 36.70
CA LEU A 6 30.12 3.48 35.40
C LEU A 6 29.47 2.42 34.49
N ALA A 7 29.10 1.27 35.05
CA ALA A 7 28.36 0.24 34.31
C ALA A 7 26.96 0.74 33.87
N ALA A 8 26.25 1.46 34.72
CA ALA A 8 24.94 2.04 34.37
C ALA A 8 25.07 3.09 33.26
N ILE A 9 26.06 3.99 33.34
CA ILE A 9 26.32 5.00 32.30
C ILE A 9 26.67 4.32 30.98
N LEU A 10 27.52 3.29 31.00
CA LEU A 10 27.89 2.55 29.80
C LEU A 10 26.66 1.86 29.17
N ALA A 11 25.80 1.24 29.98
CA ALA A 11 24.57 0.62 29.47
C ALA A 11 23.63 1.64 28.81
N VAL A 12 23.45 2.81 29.42
CA VAL A 12 22.63 3.89 28.84
C VAL A 12 23.24 4.39 27.52
N LEU A 13 24.57 4.55 27.45
CA LEU A 13 25.26 4.96 26.22
C LEU A 13 25.05 3.93 25.09
N LEU A 14 25.18 2.63 25.38
CA LEU A 14 24.96 1.57 24.41
C LEU A 14 23.51 1.52 23.92
N LEU A 15 22.54 1.69 24.81
CA LEU A 15 21.12 1.76 24.45
C LEU A 15 20.82 2.99 23.59
N ALA A 16 21.36 4.16 23.95
CA ALA A 16 21.18 5.39 23.19
C ALA A 16 21.72 5.26 21.75
N MET A 17 22.85 4.56 21.56
CA MET A 17 23.41 4.29 20.23
C MET A 17 22.59 3.30 19.40
N SER A 18 21.74 2.48 20.02
CA SER A 18 20.94 1.46 19.34
C SER A 18 19.64 2.02 18.75
N VAL A 19 19.12 3.12 19.29
CA VAL A 19 17.84 3.73 18.84
C VAL A 19 17.82 4.04 17.34
N PRO A 20 18.84 4.69 16.73
CA PRO A 20 18.82 4.98 15.29
C PRO A 20 18.85 3.72 14.42
N ALA A 21 19.49 2.65 14.89
CA ALA A 21 19.54 1.38 14.16
C ALA A 21 18.17 0.69 14.14
N VAL A 22 17.44 0.75 15.27
CA VAL A 22 16.07 0.24 15.36
C VAL A 22 15.13 1.04 14.45
N ASP A 23 15.21 2.38 14.47
CA ASP A 23 14.40 3.24 13.60
C ASP A 23 14.65 2.96 12.11
N TYR A 24 15.92 2.78 11.72
CA TYR A 24 16.27 2.42 10.35
C TYR A 24 15.73 1.04 9.95
N ALA A 25 15.81 0.05 10.84
CA ALA A 25 15.25 -1.28 10.60
C ALA A 25 13.72 -1.24 10.49
N ALA A 26 13.05 -0.44 11.33
CA ALA A 26 11.61 -0.24 11.27
C ALA A 26 11.17 0.40 9.95
N GLY A 27 11.92 1.40 9.46
CA GLY A 27 11.67 2.00 8.15
C GLY A 27 11.78 1.00 7.00
N GLN A 28 12.85 0.20 6.96
CA GLN A 28 12.99 -0.85 5.93
C GLN A 28 11.86 -1.87 5.97
N ASN A 29 11.40 -2.24 7.17
CA ASN A 29 10.31 -3.19 7.29
C ASN A 29 8.99 -2.59 6.76
N THR A 30 8.73 -1.33 7.10
CA THR A 30 7.58 -0.55 6.60
C THR A 30 7.60 -0.46 5.06
N ASP A 31 8.76 -0.15 4.48
CA ASP A 31 8.95 -0.11 3.02
C ASP A 31 8.61 -1.48 2.38
N ARG A 32 9.06 -2.59 2.98
CA ARG A 32 8.72 -3.93 2.48
C ARG A 32 7.22 -4.21 2.55
N HIS A 33 6.56 -3.88 3.65
CA HIS A 33 5.12 -4.07 3.79
C HIS A 33 4.33 -3.28 2.74
N ALA A 34 4.65 -1.99 2.58
CA ALA A 34 4.01 -1.15 1.57
C ALA A 34 4.27 -1.66 0.15
N THR A 35 5.51 -2.09 -0.14
CA THR A 35 5.87 -2.62 -1.46
C THR A 35 5.12 -3.91 -1.77
N ASN A 36 5.04 -4.84 -0.81
CA ASN A 36 4.29 -6.08 -0.99
C ASN A 36 2.80 -5.80 -1.23
N ALA A 37 2.18 -4.89 -0.46
CA ALA A 37 0.79 -4.52 -0.68
C ALA A 37 0.54 -3.94 -2.08
N ILE A 38 1.45 -3.10 -2.59
CA ILE A 38 1.37 -2.57 -3.95
C ILE A 38 1.53 -3.69 -4.98
N THR A 39 2.48 -4.60 -4.79
CA THR A 39 2.68 -5.76 -5.68
C THR A 39 1.45 -6.66 -5.70
N ASP A 40 0.85 -6.97 -4.54
CA ASP A 40 -0.33 -7.83 -4.47
C ASP A 40 -1.55 -7.19 -5.20
N ILE A 41 -1.72 -5.87 -5.07
CA ILE A 41 -2.75 -5.12 -5.80
C ILE A 41 -2.45 -5.12 -7.30
N ASN A 42 -1.20 -4.84 -7.69
CA ASN A 42 -0.77 -4.80 -9.08
C ASN A 42 -0.99 -6.16 -9.76
N ASP A 43 -0.53 -7.24 -9.14
CA ASP A 43 -0.66 -8.59 -9.69
C ASP A 43 -2.13 -9.01 -9.82
N ALA A 44 -2.98 -8.64 -8.84
CA ALA A 44 -4.41 -8.89 -8.93
C ALA A 44 -5.10 -8.07 -10.02
N ALA A 45 -4.71 -6.80 -10.20
CA ALA A 45 -5.24 -5.91 -11.23
C ALA A 45 -4.81 -6.34 -12.63
N VAL A 46 -3.51 -6.57 -12.86
CA VAL A 46 -2.96 -7.09 -14.12
C VAL A 46 -3.57 -8.46 -14.43
N SER A 47 -3.73 -9.33 -13.43
CA SER A 47 -4.39 -10.62 -13.65
C SER A 47 -5.84 -10.48 -14.12
N LEU A 48 -6.58 -9.46 -13.68
CA LEU A 48 -7.93 -9.19 -14.18
C LEU A 48 -7.90 -8.71 -15.63
N LEU A 49 -7.02 -7.76 -15.95
CA LEU A 49 -6.89 -7.18 -17.30
C LEU A 49 -6.42 -8.19 -18.34
N ASP A 50 -5.41 -9.00 -18.01
CA ASP A 50 -4.76 -9.88 -18.98
C ASP A 50 -5.51 -11.20 -19.21
N HIS A 51 -6.34 -11.64 -18.26
CA HIS A 51 -6.89 -13.01 -18.27
C HIS A 51 -8.42 -13.09 -18.18
N GLU A 52 -9.12 -12.00 -17.86
CA GLU A 52 -10.57 -12.00 -17.81
C GLU A 52 -11.13 -11.18 -18.99
N GLU A 53 -12.24 -11.63 -19.56
CA GLU A 53 -12.96 -10.88 -20.59
C GLU A 53 -14.20 -10.24 -19.98
N MET A 54 -14.52 -9.02 -20.40
CA MET A 54 -15.76 -8.35 -19.97
C MET A 54 -16.98 -9.16 -20.46
N PRO A 55 -17.86 -9.59 -19.55
CA PRO A 55 -19.03 -10.35 -19.95
C PRO A 55 -20.07 -9.44 -20.60
N PRO A 56 -21.01 -10.01 -21.37
CA PRO A 56 -22.09 -9.22 -21.97
C PRO A 56 -22.90 -8.44 -20.93
N PRO A 57 -23.51 -7.29 -21.31
CA PRO A 57 -24.31 -6.49 -20.39
C PRO A 57 -25.37 -7.31 -19.65
N GLY A 58 -25.47 -7.11 -18.33
CA GLY A 58 -26.40 -7.83 -17.47
C GLY A 58 -25.80 -9.07 -16.78
N HIS A 59 -24.54 -9.39 -17.06
CA HIS A 59 -23.75 -10.35 -16.28
C HIS A 59 -22.85 -9.65 -15.26
N PRO A 60 -22.54 -10.29 -14.13
CA PRO A 60 -21.65 -9.72 -13.13
C PRO A 60 -20.22 -9.58 -13.68
N SER A 61 -19.60 -8.43 -13.43
CA SER A 61 -18.20 -8.18 -13.80
C SER A 61 -17.22 -9.12 -13.08
N PRO A 62 -16.09 -9.47 -13.73
CA PRO A 62 -15.00 -10.19 -13.09
C PRO A 62 -14.48 -9.42 -11.87
N GLN A 63 -14.25 -10.14 -10.77
CA GLN A 63 -13.80 -9.55 -9.52
C GLN A 63 -12.72 -10.44 -8.87
N ARG A 64 -11.73 -9.79 -8.27
CA ARG A 64 -10.75 -10.44 -7.39
C ARG A 64 -10.70 -9.74 -6.04
N VAL A 65 -10.60 -10.54 -4.99
CA VAL A 65 -10.47 -10.06 -3.63
C VAL A 65 -9.01 -10.23 -3.21
N VAL A 66 -8.37 -9.11 -2.85
CA VAL A 66 -7.00 -9.10 -2.32
C VAL A 66 -7.04 -8.66 -0.87
N THR A 67 -6.25 -9.34 -0.03
CA THR A 67 -6.06 -8.92 1.36
C THR A 67 -4.67 -8.35 1.48
N ILE A 68 -4.59 -7.09 1.89
CA ILE A 68 -3.34 -6.39 2.13
C ILE A 68 -3.17 -6.17 3.63
N THR A 69 -1.93 -5.96 4.08
CA THR A 69 -1.63 -5.62 5.47
C THR A 69 -0.90 -4.30 5.52
N LEU A 70 -1.56 -3.28 6.07
CA LEU A 70 -0.95 -1.99 6.34
C LEU A 70 -0.22 -2.05 7.69
N PRO A 71 1.05 -1.61 7.76
CA PRO A 71 1.83 -1.73 8.98
C PRO A 71 1.24 -0.88 10.11
N ASP A 72 1.18 -1.46 11.31
CA ASP A 72 0.92 -0.74 12.55
C ASP A 72 2.19 -0.05 13.07
N ASP A 73 2.01 0.94 13.95
CA ASP A 73 3.12 1.56 14.67
C ASP A 73 3.66 0.60 15.74
N SER A 74 4.93 0.21 15.63
CA SER A 74 5.56 -0.76 16.53
C SER A 74 7.06 -0.52 16.70
N LEU A 75 7.73 -1.35 17.51
CA LEU A 75 9.19 -1.29 17.65
C LEU A 75 9.93 -1.60 16.34
N THR A 76 9.27 -2.25 15.38
CA THR A 76 9.88 -2.78 14.14
C THR A 76 9.17 -2.32 12.88
N SER A 77 8.21 -1.41 12.98
CA SER A 77 7.47 -0.84 11.85
C SER A 77 6.93 0.53 12.23
N HIS A 78 6.76 1.38 11.22
CA HIS A 78 6.06 2.65 11.36
C HIS A 78 4.70 2.51 10.69
N SER A 79 3.68 3.13 11.29
CA SER A 79 2.40 3.28 10.59
C SER A 79 2.54 4.17 9.36
N LEU A 80 1.69 3.93 8.36
CA LEU A 80 1.60 4.80 7.19
C LEU A 80 0.77 6.04 7.53
N ASN A 81 1.27 7.21 7.12
CA ASN A 81 0.56 8.48 7.20
C ASN A 81 -0.43 8.63 6.05
N ALA A 82 -0.06 8.14 4.88
CA ALA A 82 -0.85 8.17 3.66
C ALA A 82 -0.45 6.98 2.78
N PHE A 83 -1.45 6.37 2.14
CA PHE A 83 -1.28 5.40 1.06
C PHE A 83 -2.35 5.69 0.01
N GLU A 84 -1.94 6.08 -1.19
CA GLU A 84 -2.81 6.56 -2.25
C GLU A 84 -2.44 5.89 -3.57
N ILE A 85 -3.43 5.54 -4.39
CA ILE A 85 -3.21 5.06 -5.76
C ILE A 85 -3.98 5.99 -6.71
N GLU A 86 -3.25 6.70 -7.55
CA GLU A 86 -3.79 7.65 -8.52
C GLU A 86 -3.62 7.09 -9.94
N ARG A 87 -4.72 7.01 -10.71
CA ARG A 87 -4.65 6.74 -12.16
C ARG A 87 -3.95 7.91 -12.85
N VAL A 88 -2.85 7.63 -13.56
CA VAL A 88 -2.07 8.66 -14.27
C VAL A 88 -2.20 8.56 -15.78
N SER A 89 -2.63 7.41 -16.30
CA SER A 89 -2.93 7.20 -17.71
C SER A 89 -4.04 6.16 -17.89
N GLU A 90 -4.38 5.90 -19.15
CA GLU A 90 -5.36 4.88 -19.53
C GLU A 90 -4.92 3.47 -19.13
N GLU A 91 -3.60 3.22 -19.05
CA GLU A 91 -3.03 1.89 -18.78
C GLU A 91 -2.30 1.79 -17.42
N SER A 92 -2.14 2.90 -16.69
CA SER A 92 -1.27 2.88 -15.50
C SER A 92 -1.71 3.80 -14.37
N SER A 93 -1.29 3.42 -13.17
CA SER A 93 -1.49 4.16 -11.93
C SER A 93 -0.18 4.33 -11.18
N VAL A 94 -0.17 5.28 -10.27
CA VAL A 94 0.96 5.57 -9.39
C VAL A 94 0.51 5.43 -7.95
N ALA A 95 1.11 4.49 -7.24
CA ALA A 95 0.96 4.32 -5.81
C ALA A 95 1.94 5.24 -5.07
N ARG A 96 1.46 6.00 -4.09
CA ARG A 96 2.26 6.87 -3.22
C ARG A 96 2.02 6.53 -1.76
N TYR A 97 3.09 6.46 -0.99
CA TYR A 97 2.98 6.23 0.46
C TYR A 97 4.00 7.05 1.25
N GLN A 98 3.66 7.32 2.51
CA GLN A 98 4.51 8.05 3.44
C GLN A 98 4.42 7.46 4.85
N TYR A 99 5.53 7.46 5.59
CA TYR A 99 5.58 7.05 6.99
C TYR A 99 6.58 7.91 7.78
N GLY A 100 6.33 8.10 9.08
CA GLY A 100 7.28 8.68 10.02
C GLY A 100 7.85 10.05 9.63
N GLY A 101 7.08 10.88 8.91
CA GLY A 101 7.51 12.20 8.42
C GLY A 101 8.62 12.17 7.36
N ARG A 102 8.88 11.00 6.75
CA ARG A 102 9.87 10.83 5.68
C ARG A 102 9.35 11.33 4.33
N ALA A 103 10.23 11.38 3.34
CA ALA A 103 9.83 11.72 1.98
C ALA A 103 8.80 10.71 1.43
N VAL A 104 7.87 11.22 0.62
CA VAL A 104 6.90 10.39 -0.10
C VAL A 104 7.65 9.41 -1.00
N ARG A 105 7.23 8.14 -0.95
CA ARG A 105 7.67 7.07 -1.82
C ARG A 105 6.65 6.85 -2.92
N THR A 106 7.12 6.42 -4.07
CA THR A 106 6.31 6.24 -5.27
C THR A 106 6.63 4.88 -5.89
N ALA A 107 5.60 4.16 -6.34
CA ALA A 107 5.71 2.95 -7.14
C ALA A 107 4.71 3.00 -8.29
N PHE A 108 5.07 2.37 -9.41
CA PHE A 108 4.19 2.23 -10.56
C PHE A 108 3.31 1.00 -10.40
N VAL A 109 2.10 1.09 -10.93
CA VAL A 109 1.13 0.02 -11.03
C VAL A 109 0.70 -0.06 -12.49
N ASP A 110 0.88 -1.22 -13.09
CA ASP A 110 0.65 -1.48 -14.53
C ASP A 110 -0.84 -1.78 -14.80
N ALA A 111 -1.71 -1.02 -14.14
CA ALA A 111 -3.15 -1.08 -14.31
C ALA A 111 -3.78 0.29 -14.02
N PRO A 112 -4.82 0.69 -14.76
CA PRO A 112 -5.66 1.84 -14.43
C PRO A 112 -6.58 1.52 -13.25
N ILE A 113 -6.35 2.17 -12.10
CA ILE A 113 -7.06 1.89 -10.84
C ILE A 113 -7.80 3.15 -10.39
N VAL A 114 -9.10 2.99 -10.08
CA VAL A 114 -9.95 4.06 -9.54
C VAL A 114 -10.74 3.59 -8.33
N GLU A 115 -11.15 4.54 -7.49
CA GLU A 115 -11.94 4.27 -6.29
C GLU A 115 -13.44 4.25 -6.58
N SER A 116 -14.08 3.12 -6.25
CA SER A 116 -15.54 2.89 -6.15
C SER A 116 -16.40 3.15 -7.40
N ASP A 117 -15.99 3.99 -8.33
CA ASP A 117 -16.75 4.40 -9.51
C ASP A 117 -15.81 4.62 -10.70
N ALA A 118 -16.07 3.86 -11.78
CA ALA A 118 -15.35 3.91 -13.04
C ALA A 118 -15.33 5.30 -13.70
N HIS A 119 -16.38 6.11 -13.51
CA HIS A 119 -16.55 7.39 -14.21
C HIS A 119 -16.04 8.60 -13.42
N ALA A 120 -15.79 8.44 -12.13
CA ALA A 120 -15.40 9.54 -11.25
C ALA A 120 -13.88 9.81 -11.22
N ASN A 121 -13.06 8.91 -11.78
CA ASN A 121 -11.60 8.93 -11.75
C ASN A 121 -11.01 9.33 -10.38
N ARG A 122 -11.51 8.70 -9.32
CA ARG A 122 -11.09 9.02 -7.94
C ARG A 122 -9.86 8.24 -7.53
N THR A 123 -8.92 8.92 -6.87
CA THR A 123 -7.76 8.31 -6.23
C THR A 123 -8.21 7.36 -5.13
N VAL A 124 -7.68 6.14 -5.12
CA VAL A 124 -7.90 5.19 -4.03
C VAL A 124 -7.09 5.64 -2.83
N VAL A 125 -7.74 5.88 -1.70
CA VAL A 125 -7.07 6.26 -0.44
C VAL A 125 -7.24 5.14 0.58
N LEU A 126 -6.12 4.55 1.00
CA LEU A 126 -6.10 3.49 2.01
C LEU A 126 -5.65 4.07 3.34
N GLU A 127 -6.64 4.33 4.20
CA GLU A 127 -6.43 4.81 5.56
C GLU A 127 -6.47 3.66 6.57
N GLY A 128 -5.78 3.86 7.70
CA GLY A 128 -5.76 2.92 8.82
C GLY A 128 -4.57 1.98 8.81
N THR A 129 -4.66 0.94 9.63
CA THR A 129 -3.61 -0.05 9.83
C THR A 129 -4.20 -1.46 9.94
N GLY A 130 -3.35 -2.48 9.86
CA GLY A 130 -3.75 -3.88 9.94
C GLY A 130 -4.22 -4.45 8.60
N GLU A 131 -4.91 -5.58 8.66
CA GLU A 131 -5.44 -6.26 7.48
C GLU A 131 -6.62 -5.49 6.88
N GLN A 132 -6.60 -5.31 5.57
CA GLN A 132 -7.68 -4.72 4.80
C GLN A 132 -7.98 -5.59 3.58
N THR A 133 -9.26 -5.83 3.34
CA THR A 133 -9.73 -6.59 2.18
C THR A 133 -10.26 -5.62 1.13
N LEU A 134 -9.71 -5.73 -0.07
CA LEU A 134 -10.06 -4.92 -1.22
C LEU A 134 -10.67 -5.83 -2.29
N ALA A 135 -11.79 -5.42 -2.85
CA ALA A 135 -12.39 -6.03 -4.02
C ALA A 135 -12.03 -5.18 -5.25
N LEU A 136 -11.27 -5.78 -6.16
CA LEU A 136 -10.90 -5.24 -7.46
C LEU A 136 -11.89 -5.78 -8.48
N THR A 137 -12.59 -4.91 -9.17
CA THR A 137 -13.61 -5.27 -10.17
C THR A 137 -13.22 -4.69 -11.51
N LEU A 138 -13.28 -5.49 -12.55
CA LEU A 138 -13.05 -5.04 -13.92
C LEU A 138 -14.31 -4.35 -14.44
N GLU A 139 -14.18 -3.08 -14.83
CA GLU A 139 -15.27 -2.27 -15.39
C GLU A 139 -14.79 -1.50 -16.63
N MET A 140 -15.70 -0.83 -17.34
CA MET A 140 -15.39 0.05 -18.47
C MET A 140 -15.62 1.52 -18.06
N ASP A 141 -14.74 2.43 -18.49
CA ASP A 141 -15.03 3.87 -18.37
C ASP A 141 -15.97 4.37 -19.48
N GLU A 142 -16.13 5.70 -19.55
CA GLU A 142 -16.95 6.39 -20.54
C GLU A 142 -16.45 6.22 -21.99
N ASN A 143 -15.21 5.75 -22.18
CA ASN A 143 -14.60 5.55 -23.50
C ASN A 143 -14.61 4.07 -23.93
N ASP A 144 -15.32 3.19 -23.20
CA ASP A 144 -15.30 1.74 -23.38
C ASP A 144 -13.89 1.12 -23.14
N GLU A 145 -13.06 1.76 -22.30
CA GLU A 145 -11.74 1.25 -21.92
C GLU A 145 -11.80 0.48 -20.60
N ASP A 146 -11.07 -0.64 -20.54
CA ASP A 146 -11.02 -1.50 -19.35
C ASP A 146 -10.28 -0.82 -18.20
N LEU A 147 -10.89 -0.84 -17.02
CA LEU A 147 -10.29 -0.33 -15.79
C LEU A 147 -10.65 -1.14 -14.56
N ILE A 148 -9.88 -0.92 -13.49
CA ILE A 148 -10.06 -1.60 -12.22
C ILE A 148 -10.68 -0.65 -11.21
N VAL A 149 -11.90 -0.98 -10.77
CA VAL A 149 -12.59 -0.32 -9.66
C VAL A 149 -12.25 -1.03 -8.36
N VAL A 150 -11.67 -0.28 -7.41
CA VAL A 150 -11.38 -0.78 -6.07
C VAL A 150 -12.48 -0.37 -5.10
N SER A 151 -12.98 -1.34 -4.34
CA SER A 151 -13.89 -1.13 -3.23
C SER A 151 -13.41 -1.88 -1.98
N ARG A 152 -13.73 -1.36 -0.80
CA ARG A 152 -13.44 -2.03 0.47
C ARG A 152 -14.57 -2.99 0.83
N VAL A 153 -14.21 -4.18 1.33
CA VAL A 153 -15.13 -5.23 1.77
C VAL A 153 -15.32 -5.23 3.28
#